data_AF-A0A0C2XIF4-F1
#
_entry.id   AF-A0A0C2XIF4-F1
#
_cell.length_a   1.000
_cell.length_b   1.000
_cell.length_c   1.000
_cell.angle_alpha   90.00
_cell.angle_beta   90.00
_cell.angle_gamma   90.00
#
_symmetry.space_group_name_H-M   'P 1'
#
loop_
_entity.id
_entity.type
_entity.pdbx_description
1 polymer ?
#
loop_
_entity_poly.entity_id
_entity_poly.type
_entity_poly.pdbx_seq_one_letter_code
_entity_poly.pdbx_strand_id
1 'polypeptide(L)'
;IPRRNVHVFSSSNGVEVAGFFQHGGVSISTFIGWINQVCSIPEEWALYPCKFDNNRAADGAALDASSKDELQPGRYVIRTLPPKIGQVLVYLTSEVPRTRAYSCNYTSTPHNTNFVKRVRARDQRCCITGRLVAADDYTGFDVPHIFPLNETDIWNSLDYKRFIEDDQIVPGFEMDSVQQGFLCSSTEHRMFNDYSIGVNPDDSYRIYVFVCHDPSFSPHGRIFYRNLNEQHCYLPSPDLLRDHFRQCILRHVKGAGKPTTTDTVRRFDPDIDLGPGGFDLASGSWWSTSEGKKQLEAELRERLWGAVAQDRMHEVGEVAH
;
A
#
# COMPACT_ATOMS: atom_id res chain seq x y z
N ILE A 1 0.93 -10.64 -19.87
CA ILE A 1 1.74 -9.45 -19.55
C ILE A 1 2.55 -9.77 -18.29
N PRO A 2 3.87 -9.54 -18.27
CA PRO A 2 4.71 -9.86 -17.11
C PRO A 2 4.31 -9.02 -15.88
N ARG A 3 4.32 -9.64 -14.69
CA ARG A 3 3.98 -8.96 -13.42
C ARG A 3 5.09 -8.08 -12.87
N ARG A 4 6.33 -8.32 -13.31
CA ARG A 4 7.55 -7.59 -12.96
C ARG A 4 8.44 -7.52 -14.19
N ASN A 5 9.28 -6.49 -14.26
CA ASN A 5 10.31 -6.32 -15.29
C ASN A 5 11.69 -6.00 -14.68
N VAL A 6 11.76 -5.82 -13.36
CA VAL A 6 12.99 -5.79 -12.56
C VAL A 6 12.98 -7.00 -11.63
N HIS A 7 14.06 -7.77 -11.65
CA HIS A 7 14.25 -8.95 -10.80
C HIS A 7 15.60 -8.90 -10.10
N VAL A 8 15.63 -9.29 -8.83
CA VAL A 8 16.83 -9.32 -8.00
C VAL A 8 17.01 -10.70 -7.39
N PHE A 9 18.17 -11.29 -7.59
CA PHE A 9 18.50 -12.63 -7.16
C PHE A 9 19.58 -12.66 -6.09
N SER A 10 19.49 -13.65 -5.21
CA SER A 10 20.59 -13.98 -4.31
C SER A 10 21.69 -14.72 -5.06
N SER A 11 22.94 -14.27 -4.91
CA SER A 11 24.10 -14.97 -5.48
C SER A 11 24.31 -16.38 -4.90
N SER A 12 23.79 -16.65 -3.69
CA SER A 12 23.97 -17.94 -3.02
C SER A 12 23.23 -19.08 -3.69
N ASN A 13 21.93 -18.90 -3.91
CA ASN A 13 21.01 -19.93 -4.36
C ASN A 13 20.28 -19.58 -5.67
N GLY A 14 20.45 -18.37 -6.21
CA GLY A 14 19.77 -17.92 -7.43
C GLY A 14 18.27 -17.65 -7.25
N VAL A 15 17.76 -17.64 -6.02
CA VAL A 15 16.36 -17.36 -5.69
C VAL A 15 16.10 -15.86 -5.82
N GLU A 16 14.93 -15.50 -6.35
CA GLU A 16 14.48 -14.11 -6.43
C GLU A 16 14.13 -13.60 -5.02
N VAL A 17 14.83 -12.55 -4.59
CA VAL A 17 14.71 -11.93 -3.26
C VAL A 17 14.05 -10.56 -3.31
N ALA A 18 14.05 -9.91 -4.47
CA ALA A 18 13.27 -8.71 -4.71
C ALA A 18 12.94 -8.52 -6.18
N GLY A 19 12.02 -7.63 -6.49
CA GLY A 19 11.70 -7.22 -7.86
C GLY A 19 10.42 -6.41 -7.92
N PHE A 20 10.16 -5.67 -8.99
CA PHE A 20 8.92 -4.90 -9.14
C PHE A 20 8.65 -4.61 -10.62
N PHE A 21 7.53 -3.96 -10.92
CA PHE A 21 7.28 -3.42 -12.25
C PHE A 21 7.71 -1.94 -12.32
N GLN A 22 8.80 -1.69 -13.03
CA GLN A 22 9.34 -0.37 -13.34
C GLN A 22 8.57 0.27 -14.51
N HIS A 23 8.04 1.47 -14.29
CA HIS A 23 7.40 2.32 -15.31
C HIS A 23 8.30 3.46 -15.79
N GLY A 24 9.53 3.54 -15.29
CA GLY A 24 10.46 4.66 -15.44
C GLY A 24 10.43 5.59 -14.23
N GLY A 25 11.52 6.31 -13.98
CA GLY A 25 11.62 7.30 -12.91
C GLY A 25 11.86 6.76 -11.49
N VAL A 26 12.05 5.45 -11.28
CA VAL A 26 12.62 4.94 -10.02
C VAL A 26 14.14 4.90 -10.14
N SER A 27 14.83 5.67 -9.30
CA SER A 27 16.29 5.70 -9.30
C SER A 27 16.93 4.46 -8.66
N ILE A 28 18.20 4.20 -8.98
CA ILE A 28 18.99 3.14 -8.35
C ILE A 28 19.01 3.30 -6.82
N SER A 29 19.30 4.50 -6.31
CA SER A 29 19.31 4.78 -4.88
C SER A 29 17.95 4.54 -4.20
N THR A 30 16.85 4.91 -4.87
CA THR A 30 15.48 4.66 -4.38
C THR A 30 15.23 3.15 -4.25
N PHE A 31 15.57 2.38 -5.28
CA PHE A 31 15.33 0.93 -5.27
C PHE A 31 16.19 0.19 -4.24
N ILE A 32 17.44 0.61 -4.03
CA ILE A 32 18.29 0.06 -2.96
C ILE A 32 17.69 0.36 -1.59
N GLY A 33 17.13 1.56 -1.39
CA GLY A 33 16.35 1.89 -0.20
C GLY A 33 15.18 0.92 0.03
N TRP A 34 14.49 0.48 -1.02
CA TRP A 34 13.41 -0.52 -0.90
C TRP A 34 13.95 -1.92 -0.57
N ILE A 35 15.06 -2.33 -1.18
CA ILE A 35 15.72 -3.61 -0.85
C ILE A 35 16.09 -3.66 0.63
N ASN A 36 16.66 -2.59 1.17
CA ASN A 36 17.02 -2.49 2.59
C ASN A 36 15.81 -2.60 3.54
N GLN A 37 14.58 -2.36 3.07
CA GLN A 37 13.37 -2.56 3.87
C GLN A 37 12.88 -4.01 3.89
N VAL A 38 13.21 -4.79 2.85
CA VAL A 38 12.67 -6.15 2.67
C VAL A 38 13.71 -7.25 2.84
N CYS A 39 15.00 -6.90 2.79
CA CYS A 39 16.14 -7.79 2.94
C CYS A 39 17.03 -7.34 4.10
N SER A 40 17.53 -8.30 4.86
CA SER A 40 18.65 -8.15 5.80
C SER A 40 19.88 -8.81 5.19
N ILE A 41 20.93 -8.02 4.97
CA ILE A 41 22.18 -8.44 4.33
C ILE A 41 23.31 -7.99 5.26
N PRO A 42 24.04 -8.92 5.91
CA PRO A 42 25.02 -8.57 6.95
C PRO A 42 26.35 -8.04 6.39
N GLU A 43 26.57 -8.16 5.09
CA GLU A 43 27.79 -7.74 4.40
C GLU A 43 27.53 -6.47 3.58
N GLU A 44 28.56 -5.65 3.34
CA GLU A 44 28.49 -4.60 2.33
C GLU A 44 28.20 -5.21 0.96
N TRP A 45 27.19 -4.67 0.27
CA TRP A 45 26.66 -5.28 -0.94
C TRP A 45 26.32 -4.25 -2.01
N ALA A 46 26.25 -4.71 -3.25
CA ALA A 46 25.73 -3.94 -4.39
C ALA A 46 24.91 -4.82 -5.34
N LEU A 47 24.12 -4.17 -6.18
CA LEU A 47 23.46 -4.80 -7.32
C LEU A 47 24.43 -4.86 -8.50
N TYR A 48 24.46 -6.01 -9.15
CA TYR A 48 25.14 -6.20 -10.42
C TYR A 48 24.11 -6.67 -11.45
N PRO A 49 24.14 -6.20 -12.70
CA PRO A 49 23.39 -6.86 -13.77
C PRO A 49 23.76 -8.35 -13.82
N CYS A 50 22.82 -9.24 -14.14
CA CYS A 50 23.10 -10.67 -14.27
C CYS A 50 22.55 -11.26 -15.58
N LYS A 51 23.19 -12.32 -16.06
CA LYS A 51 22.79 -12.99 -17.31
C LYS A 51 21.45 -13.69 -17.15
N PHE A 52 20.72 -13.81 -18.26
CA PHE A 52 19.43 -14.49 -18.29
C PHE A 52 19.56 -16.00 -18.00
N ASP A 53 20.66 -16.63 -18.41
CA ASP A 53 20.95 -18.06 -18.23
C ASP A 53 21.54 -18.38 -16.85
N ASN A 54 21.99 -17.37 -16.09
CA ASN A 54 22.58 -17.55 -14.77
C ASN A 54 22.32 -16.38 -13.82
N ASN A 55 21.26 -16.51 -13.02
CA ASN A 55 20.84 -15.53 -12.00
C ASN A 55 21.86 -15.29 -10.86
N ARG A 56 22.97 -16.04 -10.82
CA ARG A 56 24.00 -15.93 -9.77
C ARG A 56 25.25 -15.22 -10.26
N ALA A 57 25.45 -15.12 -11.58
CA ALA A 57 26.63 -14.53 -12.19
C ALA A 57 26.39 -13.07 -12.52
N ALA A 58 27.26 -12.19 -12.03
CA ALA A 58 27.29 -10.80 -12.47
C ALA A 58 27.74 -10.71 -13.94
N ASP A 59 27.17 -9.76 -14.66
CA ASP A 59 27.45 -9.46 -16.06
C ASP A 59 27.55 -7.94 -16.26
N GLY A 60 28.53 -7.34 -15.59
CA GLY A 60 28.74 -5.89 -15.60
C GLY A 60 29.32 -5.36 -14.30
N ALA A 61 29.46 -4.04 -14.24
CA ALA A 61 29.89 -3.33 -13.04
C ALA A 61 28.79 -3.29 -11.99
N ALA A 62 29.19 -3.08 -10.73
CA ALA A 62 28.27 -2.77 -9.65
C ALA A 62 27.51 -1.47 -9.96
N LEU A 63 26.21 -1.44 -9.66
CA LEU A 63 25.45 -0.20 -9.66
C LEU A 63 25.88 0.67 -8.47
N ASP A 64 26.04 1.96 -8.70
CA ASP A 64 26.30 2.94 -7.63
C ASP A 64 25.05 3.12 -6.77
N ALA A 65 25.18 2.76 -5.49
CA ALA A 65 24.08 2.80 -4.54
C ALA A 65 23.53 4.21 -4.27
N SER A 66 24.32 5.24 -4.55
CA SER A 66 23.94 6.64 -4.38
C SER A 66 23.36 7.27 -5.65
N SER A 67 23.42 6.57 -6.79
CA SER A 67 23.02 7.12 -8.09
C SER A 67 21.53 7.48 -8.15
N LYS A 68 21.28 8.65 -8.74
CA LYS A 68 19.95 9.14 -9.10
C LYS A 68 19.52 8.74 -10.50
N ASP A 69 20.36 8.00 -11.22
CA ASP A 69 20.03 7.46 -12.53
C ASP A 69 18.88 6.46 -12.41
N GLU A 70 18.07 6.40 -13.46
CA GLU A 70 16.93 5.50 -13.53
C GLU A 70 17.40 4.04 -13.58
N LEU A 71 16.84 3.22 -12.68
CA LEU A 71 17.04 1.79 -12.70
C LEU A 71 16.36 1.19 -13.93
N GLN A 72 17.16 0.57 -14.79
CA GLN A 72 16.66 -0.07 -16.00
C GLN A 72 15.90 -1.37 -15.68
N PRO A 73 14.84 -1.70 -16.43
CA PRO A 73 14.28 -3.04 -16.41
C PRO A 73 15.35 -4.09 -16.72
N GLY A 74 15.36 -5.19 -15.97
CA GLY A 74 16.40 -6.20 -16.10
C GLY A 74 16.50 -7.17 -14.94
N ARG A 75 17.57 -7.96 -14.96
CA ARG A 75 17.89 -8.94 -13.93
C ARG A 75 19.15 -8.50 -13.22
N TYR A 76 19.13 -8.55 -11.89
CA TYR A 76 20.20 -8.13 -11.03
C TYR A 76 20.51 -9.20 -10.00
N VAL A 77 21.76 -9.25 -9.53
CA VAL A 77 22.21 -10.14 -8.47
C VAL A 77 22.87 -9.36 -7.35
N ILE A 78 22.57 -9.73 -6.10
CA ILE A 78 23.22 -9.17 -4.91
C ILE A 78 24.56 -9.87 -4.69
N ARG A 79 25.64 -9.08 -4.60
CA ARG A 79 27.00 -9.54 -4.30
C ARG A 79 27.71 -8.57 -3.36
N THR A 80 28.78 -9.04 -2.74
CA THR A 80 29.61 -8.24 -1.83
C THR A 80 30.34 -7.10 -2.52
N LEU A 81 30.71 -6.09 -1.73
CA LEU A 81 31.70 -5.07 -2.08
C LEU A 81 32.96 -5.23 -1.21
N PRO A 82 34.16 -5.38 -1.79
CA PRO A 82 34.42 -5.75 -3.19
C PRO A 82 33.87 -7.16 -3.50
N PRO A 83 33.59 -7.49 -4.77
CA PRO A 83 33.00 -8.77 -5.13
C PRO A 83 33.95 -9.92 -4.80
N LYS A 84 33.56 -10.74 -3.82
CA LYS A 84 34.27 -11.97 -3.46
C LYS A 84 33.79 -13.14 -4.32
N ILE A 85 34.63 -14.17 -4.44
CA ILE A 85 34.28 -15.47 -5.06
C ILE A 85 33.23 -16.21 -4.20
N GLY A 86 33.02 -15.77 -2.96
CA GLY A 86 31.98 -16.27 -2.04
C GLY A 86 30.56 -15.77 -2.35
N GLN A 87 29.59 -16.46 -1.78
CA GLN A 87 28.16 -16.16 -1.91
C GLN A 87 27.71 -15.20 -0.80
N VAL A 88 26.84 -14.24 -1.12
CA VAL A 88 26.21 -13.38 -0.10
C VAL A 88 24.96 -14.06 0.43
N LEU A 89 24.81 -14.08 1.76
CA LEU A 89 23.58 -14.51 2.40
C LEU A 89 22.59 -13.34 2.43
N VAL A 90 21.43 -13.54 1.80
CA VAL A 90 20.34 -12.57 1.77
C VAL A 90 19.16 -13.17 2.52
N TYR A 91 18.74 -12.51 3.59
CA TYR A 91 17.59 -12.91 4.38
C TYR A 91 16.41 -11.99 4.09
N LEU A 92 15.24 -12.54 3.78
CA LEU A 92 14.02 -11.75 3.74
C LEU A 92 13.59 -11.40 5.17
N THR A 93 13.07 -10.19 5.38
CA THR A 93 12.47 -9.83 6.67
C THR A 93 11.28 -10.76 7.00
N SER A 94 10.80 -10.79 8.24
CA SER A 94 9.61 -11.58 8.61
C SER A 94 8.29 -10.85 8.33
N GLU A 95 8.32 -9.53 8.18
CA GLU A 95 7.14 -8.68 8.02
C GLU A 95 6.37 -9.01 6.73
N VAL A 96 5.04 -9.09 6.81
CA VAL A 96 4.16 -9.33 5.66
C VAL A 96 3.26 -8.11 5.47
N PRO A 97 2.85 -7.80 4.22
CA PRO A 97 1.90 -6.71 4.01
C PRO A 97 0.59 -7.01 4.72
N ARG A 98 0.04 -6.02 5.43
CA ARG A 98 -1.24 -6.14 6.15
C ARG A 98 -2.39 -6.42 5.19
N THR A 99 -3.36 -7.22 5.65
CA THR A 99 -4.62 -7.41 4.91
C THR A 99 -5.45 -6.14 4.97
N ARG A 100 -6.10 -5.80 3.86
CA ARG A 100 -6.95 -4.61 3.77
C ARG A 100 -8.22 -4.96 3.04
N ALA A 101 -9.35 -4.79 3.70
CA ALA A 101 -10.65 -4.89 3.06
C ALA A 101 -10.98 -3.56 2.34
N TYR A 102 -11.83 -3.63 1.32
CA TYR A 102 -12.19 -2.44 0.55
C TYR A 102 -13.12 -1.57 1.38
N SER A 103 -12.63 -0.41 1.81
CA SER A 103 -13.38 0.56 2.61
C SER A 103 -14.40 1.33 1.76
N CYS A 104 -15.37 0.65 1.15
CA CYS A 104 -16.51 1.32 0.54
C CYS A 104 -17.68 1.43 1.50
N ASN A 105 -18.57 2.37 1.22
CA ASN A 105 -19.84 2.55 1.92
C ASN A 105 -20.68 1.26 1.82
N TYR A 106 -20.44 0.32 2.72
CA TYR A 106 -21.30 -0.84 2.89
C TYR A 106 -22.60 -0.36 3.53
N THR A 107 -23.64 -0.25 2.70
CA THR A 107 -25.04 -0.41 3.10
C THR A 107 -25.43 0.24 4.42
N SER A 108 -25.95 1.47 4.36
CA SER A 108 -26.89 2.02 5.36
C SER A 108 -26.40 2.15 6.82
N THR A 109 -25.14 1.83 7.13
CA THR A 109 -24.49 2.31 8.34
C THR A 109 -23.99 3.73 8.07
N PRO A 110 -24.28 4.71 8.94
CA PRO A 110 -23.77 6.06 8.79
C PRO A 110 -22.27 6.04 9.11
N HIS A 111 -21.44 5.50 8.20
CA HIS A 111 -20.02 5.82 8.19
C HIS A 111 -19.92 7.34 8.22
N ASN A 112 -19.20 7.82 9.23
CA ASN A 112 -19.36 9.14 9.82
C ASN A 112 -19.41 10.21 8.73
N THR A 113 -20.61 10.71 8.43
CA THR A 113 -20.81 11.60 7.27
C THR A 113 -19.87 12.79 7.30
N ASN A 114 -19.39 13.16 8.50
CA ASN A 114 -18.43 14.23 8.70
C ASN A 114 -17.05 13.94 8.07
N PHE A 115 -16.47 12.75 8.25
CA PHE A 115 -15.16 12.40 7.67
C PHE A 115 -15.17 12.55 6.15
N VAL A 116 -16.14 11.88 5.49
CA VAL A 116 -16.28 11.93 4.03
C VAL A 116 -16.58 13.36 3.57
N LYS A 117 -17.46 14.09 4.25
CA LYS A 117 -17.76 15.50 3.92
C LYS A 117 -16.52 16.38 4.02
N ARG A 118 -15.72 16.26 5.09
CA ARG A 118 -14.50 17.04 5.31
C ARG A 118 -13.45 16.74 4.25
N VAL A 119 -13.23 15.46 3.92
CA VAL A 119 -12.29 15.08 2.85
C VAL A 119 -12.75 15.59 1.48
N ARG A 120 -14.04 15.44 1.15
CA ARG A 120 -14.61 15.96 -0.10
C ARG A 120 -14.45 17.46 -0.20
N ALA A 121 -14.80 18.20 0.86
CA ALA A 121 -14.65 19.64 0.95
C ALA A 121 -13.19 20.09 0.74
N ARG A 122 -12.23 19.39 1.37
CA ARG A 122 -10.80 19.67 1.27
C ARG A 122 -10.23 19.44 -0.14
N ASP A 123 -10.56 18.32 -0.76
CA ASP A 123 -9.82 17.83 -1.94
C ASP A 123 -10.41 18.31 -3.28
N GLN A 124 -11.74 18.20 -3.47
CA GLN A 124 -12.45 18.59 -4.71
C GLN A 124 -11.90 18.01 -6.03
N ARG A 125 -11.01 17.01 -5.95
CA ARG A 125 -10.43 16.28 -7.08
C ARG A 125 -9.85 14.96 -6.61
N CYS A 126 -9.64 14.03 -7.53
CA CYS A 126 -8.87 12.83 -7.25
C CYS A 126 -7.42 13.22 -6.92
N CYS A 127 -6.96 12.93 -5.71
CA CYS A 127 -5.62 13.28 -5.25
C CYS A 127 -4.52 12.51 -5.99
N ILE A 128 -4.86 11.40 -6.65
CA ILE A 128 -3.93 10.56 -7.40
C ILE A 128 -3.84 10.99 -8.87
N THR A 129 -4.98 11.21 -9.54
CA THR A 129 -5.01 11.50 -10.99
C THR A 129 -5.16 12.98 -11.32
N GLY A 130 -5.60 13.80 -10.35
CA GLY A 130 -5.90 15.22 -10.53
C GLY A 130 -7.27 15.51 -11.14
N ARG A 131 -8.06 14.48 -11.47
CA ARG A 131 -9.40 14.63 -12.05
C ARG A 131 -10.30 15.45 -11.11
N LEU A 132 -10.76 16.62 -11.58
CA LEU A 132 -11.66 17.50 -10.83
C LEU A 132 -13.03 16.86 -10.59
N VAL A 133 -13.63 17.18 -9.45
CA VAL A 133 -15.06 17.00 -9.20
C VAL A 133 -15.79 18.10 -9.95
N ALA A 134 -16.81 17.73 -10.73
CA ALA A 134 -17.58 18.68 -11.53
C ALA A 134 -18.95 18.90 -10.89
N ALA A 135 -19.33 20.17 -10.66
CA ALA A 135 -20.64 20.54 -10.13
C ALA A 135 -21.04 19.77 -8.85
N ASP A 136 -20.08 19.55 -7.95
CA ASP A 136 -20.27 18.77 -6.71
C ASP A 136 -20.76 17.32 -6.93
N ASP A 137 -20.59 16.77 -8.14
CA ASP A 137 -20.90 15.37 -8.45
C ASP A 137 -19.71 14.47 -8.14
N TYR A 138 -19.78 13.80 -6.98
CA TYR A 138 -18.78 12.84 -6.52
C TYR A 138 -19.03 11.41 -7.05
N THR A 139 -19.91 11.23 -8.03
CA THR A 139 -20.10 9.93 -8.69
C THR A 139 -18.78 9.42 -9.26
N GLY A 140 -18.39 8.21 -8.87
CA GLY A 140 -17.11 7.60 -9.27
C GLY A 140 -15.90 8.05 -8.46
N PHE A 141 -16.12 8.78 -7.35
CA PHE A 141 -15.09 9.11 -6.37
C PHE A 141 -15.38 8.46 -5.02
N ASP A 142 -14.31 7.96 -4.41
CA ASP A 142 -14.32 7.33 -3.10
C ASP A 142 -13.39 8.11 -2.15
N VAL A 143 -13.59 7.90 -0.85
CA VAL A 143 -12.71 8.42 0.21
C VAL A 143 -12.09 7.22 0.95
N PRO A 144 -10.93 6.71 0.49
CA PRO A 144 -10.16 5.72 1.24
C PRO A 144 -9.68 6.26 2.57
N HIS A 145 -9.74 5.40 3.58
CA HIS A 145 -8.92 5.51 4.78
C HIS A 145 -7.47 5.09 4.46
N ILE A 146 -6.44 5.89 4.75
CA ILE A 146 -5.02 5.58 4.45
C ILE A 146 -4.57 4.35 5.23
N PHE A 147 -4.83 4.33 6.54
CA PHE A 147 -4.58 3.18 7.38
C PHE A 147 -5.84 2.27 7.38
N PRO A 148 -5.70 0.95 7.21
CA PRO A 148 -6.85 0.04 7.14
C PRO A 148 -7.69 0.03 8.42
N LEU A 149 -9.01 0.19 8.29
CA LEU A 149 -9.96 0.11 9.40
C LEU A 149 -9.96 -1.27 10.07
N ASN A 150 -9.76 -2.34 9.32
CA ASN A 150 -9.72 -3.71 9.82
C ASN A 150 -8.46 -4.05 10.67
N GLU A 151 -7.56 -3.09 10.86
CA GLU A 151 -6.30 -3.22 11.61
C GLU A 151 -6.25 -2.30 12.84
N THR A 152 -7.39 -1.98 13.45
CA THR A 152 -7.50 -1.13 14.65
C THR A 152 -6.61 -1.60 15.82
N ASP A 153 -6.41 -2.91 15.98
CA ASP A 153 -5.53 -3.45 17.02
C ASP A 153 -4.07 -2.98 16.82
N ILE A 154 -3.62 -2.96 15.56
CA ILE A 154 -2.28 -2.47 15.19
C ILE A 154 -2.23 -0.95 15.36
N TRP A 155 -3.28 -0.24 14.94
CA TRP A 155 -3.41 1.21 15.13
C TRP A 155 -3.20 1.60 16.60
N ASN A 156 -3.87 0.89 17.51
CA ASN A 156 -3.80 1.15 18.94
C ASN A 156 -2.47 0.70 19.56
N SER A 157 -2.03 -0.53 19.29
CA SER A 157 -0.82 -1.11 19.91
C SER A 157 0.47 -0.39 19.50
N LEU A 158 0.52 0.14 18.28
CA LEU A 158 1.65 0.92 17.78
C LEU A 158 1.43 2.43 17.89
N ASP A 159 0.35 2.86 18.56
CA ASP A 159 0.01 4.26 18.85
C ASP A 159 0.04 5.16 17.60
N TYR A 160 -0.59 4.70 16.50
CA TYR A 160 -0.65 5.46 15.24
C TYR A 160 -1.46 6.76 15.36
N LYS A 161 -2.33 6.87 16.36
CA LYS A 161 -3.05 8.11 16.68
C LYS A 161 -2.13 9.30 16.94
N ARG A 162 -0.86 9.08 17.34
CA ARG A 162 0.13 10.17 17.51
C ARG A 162 0.42 10.95 16.23
N PHE A 163 0.11 10.37 15.06
CA PHE A 163 0.31 10.99 13.75
C PHE A 163 -0.87 11.85 13.30
N ILE A 164 -1.89 11.99 14.16
CA ILE A 164 -3.08 12.79 13.92
C ILE A 164 -2.98 14.07 14.74
N GLU A 165 -3.01 15.20 14.04
CA GLU A 165 -2.98 16.58 14.52
C GLU A 165 -4.33 17.29 14.33
N ASP A 166 -5.30 16.63 13.69
CA ASP A 166 -6.64 17.15 13.42
C ASP A 166 -7.35 17.57 14.69
N ASP A 167 -7.50 18.88 14.88
CA ASP A 167 -8.11 19.48 16.07
C ASP A 167 -9.64 19.46 16.08
N GLN A 168 -10.27 19.00 14.99
CA GLN A 168 -11.72 18.88 14.88
C GLN A 168 -12.22 17.44 15.10
N ILE A 169 -11.32 16.49 15.37
CA ILE A 169 -11.70 15.11 15.70
C ILE A 169 -11.89 14.93 17.20
N VAL A 170 -12.90 14.18 17.58
CA VAL A 170 -13.12 13.82 18.99
C VAL A 170 -12.03 12.80 19.41
N PRO A 171 -11.37 12.97 20.57
CA PRO A 171 -10.42 11.98 21.07
C PRO A 171 -11.02 10.57 21.11
N GLY A 172 -10.28 9.58 20.63
CA GLY A 172 -10.76 8.20 20.46
C GLY A 172 -11.40 7.89 19.10
N PHE A 173 -11.56 8.89 18.23
CA PHE A 173 -12.08 8.77 16.87
C PHE A 173 -11.05 9.15 15.80
N GLU A 174 -9.76 9.10 16.12
CA GLU A 174 -8.67 9.57 15.25
C GLU A 174 -8.60 8.82 13.92
N MET A 175 -9.17 7.60 13.83
CA MET A 175 -9.29 6.87 12.55
C MET A 175 -10.24 7.55 11.56
N ASP A 176 -11.18 8.38 12.02
CA ASP A 176 -12.08 9.20 11.18
C ASP A 176 -11.57 10.66 11.03
N SER A 177 -10.31 10.92 11.37
CA SER A 177 -9.67 12.20 11.10
C SER A 177 -9.59 12.48 9.60
N VAL A 178 -9.74 13.75 9.21
CA VAL A 178 -9.56 14.16 7.81
C VAL A 178 -8.16 13.84 7.27
N GLN A 179 -7.14 13.79 8.14
CA GLN A 179 -5.75 13.43 7.78
C GLN A 179 -5.59 11.95 7.46
N GLN A 180 -6.55 11.13 7.89
CA GLN A 180 -6.60 9.70 7.60
C GLN A 180 -7.13 9.46 6.18
N GLY A 181 -7.84 10.40 5.55
CA GLY A 181 -8.46 10.20 4.25
C GLY A 181 -7.93 11.09 3.12
N PHE A 182 -8.22 10.67 1.89
CA PHE A 182 -8.13 11.53 0.71
C PHE A 182 -9.16 11.13 -0.34
N LEU A 183 -9.55 12.05 -1.21
CA LEU A 183 -10.47 11.79 -2.31
C LEU A 183 -9.72 11.15 -3.48
N CYS A 184 -10.22 10.05 -4.05
CA CYS A 184 -9.70 9.48 -5.28
C CYS A 184 -10.80 8.88 -6.15
N SER A 185 -10.51 8.49 -7.40
CA SER A 185 -11.52 7.74 -8.17
C SER A 185 -11.64 6.32 -7.61
N SER A 186 -12.79 5.68 -7.81
CA SER A 186 -13.01 4.31 -7.34
C SER A 186 -11.99 3.32 -7.93
N THR A 187 -11.44 3.58 -9.12
CA THR A 187 -10.36 2.75 -9.70
C THR A 187 -9.06 2.89 -8.92
N GLU A 188 -8.64 4.11 -8.60
CA GLU A 188 -7.42 4.33 -7.81
C GLU A 188 -7.58 3.86 -6.36
N HIS A 189 -8.80 3.93 -5.80
CA HIS A 189 -9.11 3.40 -4.48
C HIS A 189 -8.82 1.89 -4.40
N ARG A 190 -9.29 1.10 -5.38
CA ARG A 190 -9.02 -0.34 -5.45
C ARG A 190 -7.53 -0.64 -5.54
N MET A 191 -6.83 0.08 -6.42
CA MET A 191 -5.37 -0.05 -6.53
C MET A 191 -4.65 0.31 -5.23
N PHE A 192 -5.13 1.31 -4.50
CA PHE A 192 -4.57 1.75 -3.23
C PHE A 192 -4.80 0.70 -2.13
N ASN A 193 -5.95 0.02 -2.14
CA ASN A 193 -6.28 -1.05 -1.19
C ASN A 193 -5.49 -2.34 -1.43
N ASP A 194 -5.22 -2.70 -2.69
CA ASP A 194 -4.33 -3.83 -3.04
C ASP A 194 -2.83 -3.50 -2.87
N TYR A 195 -2.49 -2.26 -2.48
CA TYR A 195 -1.12 -1.72 -2.44
C TYR A 195 -0.41 -1.70 -3.80
N SER A 196 -1.18 -1.74 -4.89
CA SER A 196 -0.68 -1.63 -6.26
C SER A 196 -0.19 -0.22 -6.61
N ILE A 197 -0.65 0.79 -5.86
CA ILE A 197 -0.21 2.18 -5.95
C ILE A 197 0.11 2.73 -4.56
N GLY A 198 1.22 3.44 -4.40
CA GLY A 198 1.60 4.09 -3.16
C GLY A 198 2.07 5.53 -3.38
N VAL A 199 2.00 6.35 -2.33
CA VAL A 199 2.48 7.74 -2.33
C VAL A 199 3.69 7.83 -1.41
N ASN A 200 4.82 8.29 -1.93
CA ASN A 200 6.03 8.45 -1.13
C ASN A 200 6.17 9.91 -0.64
N PRO A 201 5.82 10.24 0.62
CA PRO A 201 5.95 11.60 1.13
C PRO A 201 7.42 12.08 1.17
N ASP A 202 8.38 11.17 1.26
CA ASP A 202 9.82 11.48 1.32
C ASP A 202 10.43 11.75 -0.06
N ASP A 203 9.68 11.52 -1.13
CA ASP A 203 10.05 11.84 -2.51
C ASP A 203 9.06 12.84 -3.09
N SER A 204 8.87 13.96 -2.38
CA SER A 204 7.96 15.04 -2.79
C SER A 204 6.52 14.59 -3.05
N TYR A 205 6.05 13.56 -2.33
CA TYR A 205 4.74 12.94 -2.54
C TYR A 205 4.56 12.32 -3.94
N ARG A 206 5.65 11.84 -4.54
CA ARG A 206 5.61 11.12 -5.83
C ARG A 206 4.80 9.84 -5.69
N ILE A 207 3.96 9.59 -6.69
CA ILE A 207 3.13 8.41 -6.82
C ILE A 207 3.92 7.30 -7.52
N TYR A 208 3.87 6.09 -6.97
CA TYR A 208 4.48 4.90 -7.53
C TYR A 208 3.41 3.84 -7.79
N VAL A 209 3.34 3.36 -9.02
CA VAL A 209 2.57 2.17 -9.41
C VAL A 209 3.53 0.99 -9.49
N PHE A 210 3.24 -0.09 -8.77
CA PHE A 210 4.12 -1.26 -8.59
C PHE A 210 3.76 -2.46 -9.47
N VAL A 211 2.60 -2.40 -10.14
CA VAL A 211 2.09 -3.44 -11.05
C VAL A 211 2.09 -2.94 -12.49
N CYS A 212 2.02 -3.85 -13.45
CA CYS A 212 1.82 -3.46 -14.84
C CYS A 212 0.47 -2.73 -14.97
N HIS A 213 0.48 -1.59 -15.64
CA HIS A 213 -0.67 -0.72 -15.86
C HIS A 213 -0.59 -0.14 -17.28
N ASP A 214 -1.73 0.26 -17.85
CA ASP A 214 -1.73 1.00 -19.10
C ASP A 214 -0.97 2.32 -18.91
N PRO A 215 0.12 2.57 -19.67
CA PRO A 215 0.90 3.80 -19.56
C PRO A 215 0.07 5.06 -19.83
N SER A 216 -0.98 4.96 -20.64
CA SER A 216 -1.84 6.10 -21.03
C SER A 216 -2.64 6.65 -19.86
N PHE A 217 -2.91 5.82 -18.86
CA PHE A 217 -3.73 6.15 -17.69
C PHE A 217 -2.97 6.04 -16.37
N SER A 218 -1.71 5.61 -16.39
CA SER A 218 -0.92 5.40 -15.19
C SER A 218 -0.66 6.72 -14.45
N PRO A 219 -0.96 6.81 -13.14
CA PRO A 219 -0.55 7.94 -12.32
C PRO A 219 0.91 7.87 -11.88
N HIS A 220 1.68 6.85 -12.32
CA HIS A 220 3.08 6.69 -11.96
C HIS A 220 3.89 7.97 -12.23
N GLY A 221 4.69 8.39 -11.26
CA GLY A 221 5.57 9.56 -11.35
C GLY A 221 4.87 10.91 -11.22
N ARG A 222 3.53 10.95 -11.15
CA ARG A 222 2.79 12.17 -10.81
C ARG A 222 3.01 12.52 -9.33
N ILE A 223 2.72 13.76 -8.98
CA ILE A 223 2.74 14.24 -7.61
C ILE A 223 1.33 14.13 -7.04
N PHE A 224 1.22 13.48 -5.88
CA PHE A 224 -0.03 13.39 -5.14
C PHE A 224 -0.51 14.79 -4.75
N TYR A 225 -1.74 15.10 -5.12
CA TYR A 225 -2.31 16.41 -4.86
C TYR A 225 -2.63 16.57 -3.36
N ARG A 226 -2.28 17.75 -2.85
CA ARG A 226 -2.62 18.22 -1.52
C ARG A 226 -3.13 19.65 -1.67
N ASN A 227 -4.24 19.98 -1.03
CA ASN A 227 -4.76 21.34 -1.04
C ASN A 227 -3.93 22.21 -0.08
N LEU A 228 -2.82 22.78 -0.55
CA LEU A 228 -1.90 23.56 0.28
C LEU A 228 -2.47 24.91 0.78
N ASN A 229 -3.69 25.26 0.40
CA ASN A 229 -4.42 26.39 1.00
C ASN A 229 -5.04 26.01 2.37
N GLU A 230 -5.12 24.72 2.68
CA GLU A 230 -5.63 24.20 3.95
C GLU A 230 -4.54 24.16 5.01
N GLN A 231 -4.97 24.13 6.28
CA GLN A 231 -4.04 23.98 7.40
C GLN A 231 -3.37 22.59 7.37
N HIS A 232 -2.12 22.53 7.85
CA HIS A 232 -1.33 21.29 7.86
C HIS A 232 -2.04 20.15 8.60
N CYS A 233 -2.68 20.46 9.73
CA CYS A 233 -3.45 19.52 10.55
C CYS A 233 -4.68 18.93 9.83
N TYR A 234 -5.02 19.41 8.63
CA TYR A 234 -6.11 18.86 7.81
C TYR A 234 -5.62 18.14 6.55
N LEU A 235 -4.32 18.16 6.24
CA LEU A 235 -3.76 17.47 5.08
C LEU A 235 -3.57 15.96 5.36
N PRO A 236 -3.59 15.09 4.33
CA PRO A 236 -3.25 13.69 4.48
C PRO A 236 -1.94 13.49 5.24
N SER A 237 -1.97 12.67 6.29
CA SER A 237 -0.83 12.50 7.20
C SER A 237 0.37 11.88 6.45
N PRO A 238 1.55 12.53 6.44
CA PRO A 238 2.73 11.97 5.79
C PRO A 238 3.14 10.63 6.42
N ASP A 239 3.00 10.47 7.74
CA ASP A 239 3.40 9.24 8.41
C ASP A 239 2.51 8.06 8.05
N LEU A 240 1.20 8.29 7.90
CA LEU A 240 0.27 7.27 7.42
C LEU A 240 0.54 6.91 5.95
N LEU A 241 0.84 7.90 5.10
CA LEU A 241 1.22 7.64 3.70
C LEU A 241 2.54 6.86 3.61
N ARG A 242 3.51 7.16 4.48
CA ARG A 242 4.79 6.43 4.54
C ARG A 242 4.59 4.98 4.95
N ASP A 243 3.73 4.74 5.93
CA ASP A 243 3.37 3.39 6.36
C ASP A 243 2.64 2.62 5.22
N HIS A 244 1.68 3.24 4.53
CA HIS A 244 1.05 2.65 3.35
C HIS A 244 2.06 2.34 2.23
N PHE A 245 2.98 3.26 1.96
CA PHE A 245 4.04 3.05 0.97
C PHE A 245 4.95 1.86 1.34
N ARG A 246 5.26 1.69 2.62
CA ARG A 246 5.97 0.49 3.12
C ARG A 246 5.18 -0.79 2.84
N GLN A 247 3.86 -0.79 3.01
CA GLN A 247 3.03 -1.95 2.65
C GLN A 247 3.10 -2.28 1.15
N CYS A 248 3.15 -1.26 0.28
CA CYS A 248 3.38 -1.45 -1.16
C CYS A 248 4.71 -2.13 -1.45
N ILE A 249 5.79 -1.70 -0.79
CA ILE A 249 7.11 -2.30 -0.90
C ILE A 249 7.08 -3.76 -0.42
N LEU A 250 6.50 -4.04 0.75
CA LEU A 250 6.38 -5.41 1.27
C LEU A 250 5.58 -6.32 0.33
N ARG A 251 4.54 -5.78 -0.32
CA ARG A 251 3.68 -6.54 -1.22
C ARG A 251 4.34 -6.82 -2.57
N HIS A 252 4.94 -5.79 -3.17
CA HIS A 252 5.35 -5.85 -4.56
C HIS A 252 6.84 -5.95 -4.77
N VAL A 253 7.69 -5.53 -3.81
CA VAL A 253 9.15 -5.60 -3.91
C VAL A 253 9.70 -6.91 -3.34
N LYS A 254 9.19 -7.36 -2.19
CA LYS A 254 9.76 -8.48 -1.42
C LYS A 254 9.67 -9.84 -2.12
N GLY A 255 10.74 -10.62 -2.04
CA GLY A 255 10.82 -11.99 -2.55
C GLY A 255 10.56 -12.10 -4.05
N ALA A 256 10.14 -13.28 -4.51
CA ALA A 256 9.69 -13.51 -5.89
C ALA A 256 8.32 -12.86 -6.21
N GLY A 257 7.76 -12.08 -5.28
CA GLY A 257 6.37 -11.68 -5.31
C GLY A 257 5.47 -12.84 -4.92
N LYS A 258 4.16 -12.58 -4.71
CA LYS A 258 3.22 -13.65 -4.39
C LYS A 258 3.28 -14.74 -5.48
N PRO A 259 3.49 -16.02 -5.12
CA PRO A 259 3.88 -17.07 -6.06
C PRO A 259 2.86 -17.25 -7.20
N THR A 260 3.41 -17.36 -8.41
CA THR A 260 2.75 -17.87 -9.63
C THR A 260 3.12 -19.32 -9.82
N THR A 261 2.42 -20.21 -9.13
CA THR A 261 2.34 -21.63 -9.50
C THR A 261 0.88 -22.01 -9.41
N THR A 262 0.18 -22.05 -10.55
CA THR A 262 -1.05 -22.85 -10.78
C THR A 262 -1.98 -23.01 -9.58
N ASP A 263 -2.34 -21.91 -8.92
CA ASP A 263 -3.14 -21.96 -7.70
C ASP A 263 -4.57 -21.65 -8.10
N THR A 264 -5.36 -22.70 -8.35
CA THR A 264 -6.82 -22.62 -8.47
C THR A 264 -7.48 -22.22 -7.14
N VAL A 265 -6.69 -21.93 -6.11
CA VAL A 265 -7.12 -21.46 -4.80
C VAL A 265 -7.39 -19.96 -4.89
N ARG A 266 -8.68 -19.59 -4.75
CA ARG A 266 -9.12 -18.20 -4.52
C ARG A 266 -8.28 -17.58 -3.39
N ARG A 267 -7.89 -16.32 -3.52
CA ARG A 267 -7.05 -15.60 -2.54
C ARG A 267 -7.86 -14.50 -1.88
N PHE A 268 -7.34 -13.96 -0.76
CA PHE A 268 -7.88 -12.71 -0.19
C PHE A 268 -8.01 -11.68 -1.31
N ASP A 269 -9.23 -11.18 -1.45
CA ASP A 269 -9.62 -10.25 -2.50
C ASP A 269 -10.04 -8.97 -1.80
N PRO A 270 -9.19 -7.91 -1.83
CA PRO A 270 -9.53 -6.66 -1.17
C PRO A 270 -10.82 -6.09 -1.74
N ASP A 271 -11.10 -6.30 -3.04
CA ASP A 271 -12.22 -5.70 -3.78
C ASP A 271 -13.49 -6.57 -3.76
N ILE A 272 -13.58 -7.59 -2.88
CA ILE A 272 -14.72 -8.48 -2.84
C ILE A 272 -16.01 -7.72 -2.49
N ASP A 273 -16.82 -7.43 -3.51
CA ASP A 273 -18.14 -6.86 -3.31
C ASP A 273 -19.11 -7.97 -2.88
N LEU A 274 -19.37 -8.05 -1.58
CA LEU A 274 -20.38 -8.95 -1.01
C LEU A 274 -21.81 -8.45 -1.29
N GLY A 275 -21.98 -7.23 -1.81
CA GLY A 275 -23.28 -6.60 -2.05
C GLY A 275 -24.15 -6.58 -0.78
N PRO A 276 -25.49 -6.65 -0.93
CA PRO A 276 -26.42 -6.87 0.19
C PRO A 276 -26.47 -8.35 0.66
N GLY A 277 -25.71 -9.24 0.02
CA GLY A 277 -25.70 -10.68 0.31
C GLY A 277 -24.78 -11.01 1.49
N GLY A 278 -25.32 -11.72 2.48
CA GLY A 278 -24.56 -12.19 3.64
C GLY A 278 -23.52 -13.24 3.27
N PHE A 279 -22.59 -13.47 4.19
CA PHE A 279 -21.63 -14.57 4.11
C PHE A 279 -22.39 -15.91 4.00
N ASP A 280 -22.38 -16.56 2.83
CA ASP A 280 -22.89 -17.94 2.72
C ASP A 280 -21.88 -18.91 3.33
N LEU A 281 -21.93 -19.00 4.66
CA LEU A 281 -21.10 -19.91 5.45
C LEU A 281 -21.54 -21.38 5.32
N ALA A 282 -22.73 -21.64 4.76
CA ALA A 282 -23.32 -22.99 4.70
C ALA A 282 -22.66 -23.87 3.64
N SER A 283 -22.12 -23.29 2.57
CA SER A 283 -21.52 -24.04 1.46
C SER A 283 -20.19 -24.71 1.79
N GLY A 284 -19.59 -24.45 2.96
CA GLY A 284 -18.31 -25.05 3.37
C GLY A 284 -17.14 -24.79 2.42
N SER A 285 -17.28 -23.84 1.50
CA SER A 285 -16.40 -23.64 0.34
C SER A 285 -15.28 -22.64 0.64
N TRP A 286 -15.45 -21.37 0.25
CA TRP A 286 -14.46 -20.31 0.43
C TRP A 286 -14.19 -20.01 1.91
N TRP A 287 -15.26 -19.80 2.69
CA TRP A 287 -15.18 -19.34 4.08
C TRP A 287 -14.61 -20.39 5.06
N SER A 288 -14.51 -21.66 4.64
CA SER A 288 -13.86 -22.71 5.43
C SER A 288 -12.33 -22.70 5.28
N THR A 289 -11.81 -22.11 4.20
CA THR A 289 -10.37 -22.01 3.93
C THR A 289 -9.69 -21.01 4.87
N SER A 290 -8.37 -21.14 5.05
CA SER A 290 -7.60 -20.18 5.86
C SER A 290 -7.70 -18.75 5.31
N GLU A 291 -7.69 -18.58 3.99
CA GLU A 291 -7.80 -17.26 3.36
C GLU A 291 -9.22 -16.69 3.45
N GLY A 292 -10.25 -17.53 3.27
CA GLY A 292 -11.64 -17.10 3.45
C GLY A 292 -11.95 -16.69 4.89
N LYS A 293 -11.38 -17.35 5.89
CA LYS A 293 -11.48 -16.93 7.30
C LYS A 293 -10.85 -15.55 7.53
N LYS A 294 -9.66 -15.30 6.99
CA LYS A 294 -9.02 -13.97 7.05
C LYS A 294 -9.86 -12.89 6.36
N GLN A 295 -10.44 -13.20 5.21
CA GLN A 295 -11.37 -12.27 4.54
C GLN A 295 -12.57 -11.98 5.42
N LEU A 296 -13.23 -13.01 5.96
CA LEU A 296 -14.39 -12.85 6.85
C LEU A 296 -14.06 -11.98 8.05
N GLU A 297 -12.92 -12.23 8.71
CA GLU A 297 -12.46 -11.43 9.85
C GLU A 297 -12.21 -9.98 9.47
N ALA A 298 -11.56 -9.71 8.34
CA ALA A 298 -11.29 -8.36 7.85
C ALA A 298 -12.60 -7.59 7.55
N GLU A 299 -13.53 -8.22 6.82
CA GLU A 299 -14.84 -7.65 6.48
C GLU A 299 -15.68 -7.37 7.73
N LEU A 300 -15.70 -8.30 8.69
CA LEU A 300 -16.44 -8.12 9.94
C LEU A 300 -15.84 -6.97 10.76
N ARG A 301 -14.51 -6.88 10.89
CA ARG A 301 -13.85 -5.80 11.64
C ARG A 301 -14.13 -4.44 11.02
N GLU A 302 -14.04 -4.32 9.71
CA GLU A 302 -14.31 -3.07 9.00
C GLU A 302 -15.77 -2.63 9.16
N ARG A 303 -16.74 -3.55 9.01
CA ARG A 303 -18.17 -3.24 9.15
C ARG A 303 -18.58 -2.95 10.60
N LEU A 304 -18.01 -3.68 11.57
CA LEU A 304 -18.28 -3.47 12.99
C LEU A 304 -17.64 -2.19 13.53
N TRP A 305 -16.54 -1.70 12.94
CA TRP A 305 -15.96 -0.42 13.32
C TRP A 305 -17.00 0.71 13.27
N GLY A 306 -17.83 0.76 12.22
CA GLY A 306 -18.90 1.75 12.10
C GLY A 306 -19.92 1.70 13.24
N ALA A 307 -20.28 0.49 13.69
CA ALA A 307 -21.21 0.32 14.82
C ALA A 307 -20.57 0.71 16.16
N VAL A 308 -19.33 0.27 16.41
CA VAL A 308 -18.60 0.59 17.66
C VAL A 308 -18.29 2.08 17.76
N ALA A 309 -17.97 2.74 16.65
CA ALA A 309 -17.79 4.19 16.62
C ALA A 309 -19.09 4.91 16.98
N GLN A 310 -20.23 4.47 16.43
CA GLN A 310 -21.52 5.09 16.68
C GLN A 310 -21.94 4.98 18.16
N ASP A 311 -21.75 3.81 18.80
CA ASP A 311 -22.04 3.62 20.23
C ASP A 311 -21.16 4.52 21.11
N ARG A 312 -19.86 4.64 20.80
CA ARG A 312 -18.96 5.55 21.53
C ARG A 312 -19.36 7.03 21.38
N MET A 313 -19.89 7.44 20.22
CA MET A 313 -20.37 8.82 20.03
C MET A 313 -21.62 9.10 20.88
N HIS A 314 -22.51 8.11 21.03
CA HIS A 314 -23.66 8.22 21.91
C HIS A 314 -23.25 8.36 23.39
N GLU A 315 -22.27 7.56 23.85
CA GLU A 315 -21.74 7.66 25.22
C GLU A 315 -21.10 9.04 25.49
N VAL A 316 -20.30 9.57 24.55
CA VAL A 316 -19.69 10.91 24.70
C VAL A 316 -20.74 12.03 24.66
N GLY A 317 -21.81 11.86 23.87
CA GLY A 317 -22.92 12.81 23.80
C GLY A 317 -23.80 12.85 25.05
N GLU A 318 -23.98 11.72 25.74
CA GLU A 318 -24.71 11.66 27.01
C GLU A 318 -23.93 12.26 28.18
N VAL A 319 -22.59 12.22 28.14
CA VAL A 319 -21.72 12.83 29.18
C VAL A 319 -21.61 14.35 29.03
N ALA A 320 -22.04 14.91 27.89
CA ALA A 320 -22.02 16.35 27.61
C ALA A 320 -23.35 17.09 27.93
N HIS A 321 -24.31 16.41 28.54
CA HIS A 321 -25.59 16.97 29.03
C HIS A 321 -25.67 16.97 30.57
#